data_AF-A0A3R7HJQ6-F1
#
_entry.id   AF-A0A3R7HJQ6-F1
#
_cell.length_a   1.000
_cell.length_b   1.000
_cell.length_c   1.000
_cell.angle_alpha   90.00
_cell.angle_beta   90.00
_cell.angle_gamma   90.00
#
_symmetry.space_group_name_H-M   'P 1'
#
loop_
_entity.id
_entity.type
_entity.pdbx_description
1 polymer ?
#
loop_
_entity_poly.entity_id
_entity_poly.type
_entity_poly.pdbx_seq_one_letter_code
_entity_poly.pdbx_strand_id
1 'polypeptide(L)'
;CPKACYRFFDNAPTVSAWTDTSACEGEPFDLSLWPKQGLAGGFGYDWGQEVNLENMIQTIDQEVLHIIAHEMGHGFGLPDFYEPQDQPNQDFPAAIMMAGSSMTVTDSDGWMMRRVLEHLKSRYDF
;
A
#
# COMPACT_ATOMS: atom_id res chain seq x y z
N CYS A 1 10.56 13.60 4.37
CA CYS A 1 11.69 13.29 3.46
C CYS A 1 11.92 14.43 2.47
N PRO A 2 13.16 14.68 2.00
CA PRO A 2 13.44 15.73 1.02
C PRO A 2 12.67 15.49 -0.28
N LYS A 3 12.03 16.53 -0.82
CA LYS A 3 11.26 16.41 -2.07
C LYS A 3 12.14 16.02 -3.26
N ALA A 4 13.37 16.52 -3.32
CA ALA A 4 14.32 16.22 -4.39
C ALA A 4 14.70 14.73 -4.48
N CYS A 5 14.47 13.96 -3.42
CA CYS A 5 14.71 12.52 -3.37
C CYS A 5 13.47 11.69 -3.69
N TYR A 6 12.30 12.31 -3.81
CA TYR A 6 11.04 11.57 -3.92
C TYR A 6 10.64 11.38 -5.38
N ARG A 7 10.65 10.13 -5.82
CA ARG A 7 10.37 9.77 -7.21
C ARG A 7 8.92 9.99 -7.65
N PHE A 8 7.97 10.02 -6.72
CA PHE A 8 6.56 10.21 -7.07
C PHE A 8 6.22 11.60 -7.62
N PHE A 9 6.91 12.66 -7.21
CA PHE A 9 6.45 14.04 -7.49
C PHE A 9 6.65 14.52 -8.94
N ASP A 10 7.38 13.78 -9.78
CA ASP A 10 7.57 14.08 -11.21
C ASP A 10 6.48 13.46 -12.11
N ASN A 11 5.25 13.44 -11.62
CA ASN A 11 4.07 12.98 -12.35
C ASN A 11 3.52 14.06 -13.30
N ALA A 12 4.26 14.37 -14.36
CA ALA A 12 3.70 15.11 -15.48
C ALA A 12 3.39 14.14 -16.65
N PRO A 13 2.09 13.88 -16.98
CA PRO A 13 1.70 13.10 -18.15
C PRO A 13 2.21 13.65 -19.50
N THR A 14 2.87 14.81 -19.47
CA THR A 14 3.46 15.50 -20.62
C THR A 14 4.94 15.19 -20.84
N VAL A 15 5.61 14.54 -19.88
CA VAL A 15 7.02 14.16 -19.99
C VAL A 15 7.09 12.66 -19.74
N SER A 16 7.29 11.88 -20.81
CA SER A 16 7.74 10.49 -20.71
C SER A 16 9.18 10.45 -20.18
N ALA A 17 9.41 10.98 -18.99
CA ALA A 17 10.70 11.11 -18.36
C ALA A 17 10.68 10.43 -16.99
N TRP A 18 11.79 9.81 -16.64
CA TRP A 18 12.04 9.34 -15.29
C TRP A 18 12.21 10.54 -14.36
N THR A 19 11.80 10.39 -13.11
CA THR A 19 11.95 11.43 -12.07
C THR A 19 13.40 11.88 -11.95
N ASP A 20 13.64 13.19 -12.07
CA ASP A 20 14.96 13.77 -11.89
C ASP A 20 15.27 13.92 -10.40
N THR A 21 16.05 12.97 -9.89
CA THR A 21 16.53 12.95 -8.51
C THR A 21 17.98 13.41 -8.38
N SER A 22 18.54 14.09 -9.40
CA SER A 22 19.93 14.57 -9.40
C SER A 22 20.23 15.59 -8.29
N ALA A 23 19.21 16.30 -7.81
CA ALA A 23 19.30 17.22 -6.67
C ALA A 23 19.14 16.53 -5.30
N CYS A 24 18.95 15.21 -5.26
CA CYS A 24 18.89 14.45 -4.02
C CYS A 24 20.31 14.30 -3.43
N GLU A 25 20.52 14.86 -2.24
CA GLU A 25 21.79 14.69 -1.50
C GLU A 25 21.89 13.32 -0.79
N GLY A 26 20.82 12.52 -0.80
CA GLY A 26 20.75 11.20 -0.20
C GLY A 26 20.32 10.12 -1.19
N GLU A 27 19.70 9.06 -0.68
CA GLU A 27 19.13 8.01 -1.53
C GLU A 27 17.72 8.39 -2.00
N PRO A 28 17.45 8.35 -3.32
CA PRO A 28 16.10 8.47 -3.83
C PRO A 28 15.19 7.35 -3.30
N PHE A 29 13.91 7.66 -3.12
CA PHE A 29 12.91 6.70 -2.66
C PHE A 29 11.62 6.79 -3.48
N ASP A 30 10.96 5.65 -3.63
CA ASP A 30 9.72 5.47 -4.37
C ASP A 30 8.50 5.39 -3.45
N LEU A 31 8.68 4.80 -2.26
CA LEU A 31 7.64 4.63 -1.25
C LEU A 31 7.93 5.48 -0.02
N SER A 32 6.87 6.01 0.59
CA SER A 32 6.98 6.77 1.84
C SER A 32 5.89 6.43 2.84
N LEU A 33 6.26 6.35 4.12
CA LEU A 33 5.35 6.12 5.23
C LEU A 33 5.15 7.44 5.98
N TRP A 34 3.89 7.84 6.16
CA TRP A 34 3.50 9.11 6.77
C TRP A 34 2.62 8.87 7.98
N PRO A 35 3.20 8.78 9.18
CA PRO A 35 2.44 8.72 10.41
C PRO A 35 1.75 10.07 10.66
N LYS A 36 0.42 10.08 10.77
CA LYS A 36 -0.41 11.27 10.98
C LYS A 36 -1.14 11.22 12.32
N GLN A 37 -0.99 12.27 13.11
CA GLN A 37 -1.73 12.44 14.37
C GLN A 37 -3.22 12.59 14.11
N GLY A 38 -4.03 11.84 14.86
CA GLY A 38 -5.49 11.95 14.83
C GLY A 38 -6.17 11.43 13.56
N LEU A 39 -5.43 10.76 12.66
CA LEU A 39 -6.01 10.05 11.51
C LEU A 39 -6.78 8.82 12.00
N ALA A 40 -7.99 8.54 11.52
CA ALA A 40 -8.66 7.27 11.81
C ALA A 40 -8.25 6.23 10.75
N GLY A 41 -7.59 5.14 11.16
CA GLY A 41 -7.13 4.11 10.22
C GLY A 41 -5.89 4.52 9.44
N GLY A 42 -5.93 4.34 8.12
CA GLY A 42 -4.90 4.73 7.18
C GLY A 42 -5.44 4.98 5.77
N PHE A 43 -4.54 5.37 4.88
CA PHE A 43 -4.75 5.45 3.44
C PHE A 43 -3.52 4.93 2.71
N GLY A 44 -3.71 3.90 1.88
CA GLY A 44 -2.70 3.35 1.00
C GLY A 44 -2.79 3.92 -0.42
N TYR A 45 -1.65 4.29 -0.96
CA TYR A 45 -1.47 4.84 -2.29
C TYR A 45 -0.39 4.07 -3.06
N ASP A 46 -0.32 4.30 -4.36
CA ASP A 46 0.75 3.80 -5.24
C ASP A 46 2.15 4.28 -4.81
N TRP A 47 2.22 5.37 -4.04
CA TRP A 47 3.45 5.99 -3.56
C TRP A 47 3.75 5.79 -2.07
N GLY A 48 2.91 5.06 -1.33
CA GLY A 48 3.13 4.80 0.09
C GLY A 48 1.86 4.81 0.92
N GLN A 49 2.03 4.97 2.24
CA GLN A 49 0.92 4.89 3.20
C GLN A 49 0.90 6.10 4.11
N GLU A 50 -0.29 6.61 4.37
CA GLU A 50 -0.57 7.50 5.49
C GLU A 50 -1.28 6.70 6.58
N VAL A 51 -0.78 6.71 7.81
CA VAL A 51 -1.35 5.85 8.88
C VAL A 51 -1.51 6.62 10.18
N ASN A 52 -2.45 6.19 11.01
CA ASN A 52 -2.59 6.71 12.37
C ASN A 52 -1.28 6.56 13.15
N LEU A 53 -0.69 7.70 13.56
CA LEU A 53 0.58 7.73 14.30
C LEU A 53 0.45 7.02 15.66
N GLU A 54 -0.63 7.27 16.38
CA GLU A 54 -0.84 6.72 17.73
C GLU A 54 -0.89 5.19 17.71
N ASN A 55 -1.61 4.60 16.75
CA ASN A 55 -1.71 3.16 16.54
C ASN A 55 -0.35 2.58 16.10
N MET A 56 0.34 3.24 15.17
CA MET A 56 1.66 2.80 14.73
C MET A 56 2.64 2.73 15.91
N ILE A 57 2.70 3.77 16.76
CA ILE A 57 3.58 3.75 17.95
C ILE A 57 3.14 2.66 18.93
N GLN A 58 1.85 2.49 19.18
CA GLN A 58 1.34 1.46 20.08
C GLN A 58 1.62 0.02 19.61
N THR A 59 1.80 -0.18 18.31
CA THR A 59 1.98 -1.50 17.68
C THR A 59 3.38 -1.69 17.09
N ILE A 60 4.31 -0.75 17.30
CA ILE A 60 5.60 -0.70 16.59
C ILE A 60 6.48 -1.94 16.80
N ASP A 61 6.37 -2.59 17.96
CA ASP A 61 7.12 -3.79 18.31
C ASP A 61 6.42 -5.09 17.88
N GLN A 62 5.26 -5.01 17.23
CA GLN A 62 4.55 -6.17 16.71
C GLN A 62 5.19 -6.63 15.39
N GLU A 63 5.12 -7.93 15.12
CA GLU A 63 5.63 -8.52 13.87
C GLU A 63 4.92 -7.93 12.64
N VAL A 64 3.61 -7.66 12.77
CA VAL A 64 2.80 -7.05 11.72
C VAL A 64 2.09 -5.82 12.27
N LEU A 65 2.40 -4.66 11.69
CA LEU A 65 1.67 -3.42 11.95
C LEU A 65 0.41 -3.45 11.07
N HIS A 66 -0.69 -3.95 11.64
CA HIS A 66 -1.93 -4.28 10.91
C HIS A 66 -2.40 -3.19 9.92
N ILE A 67 -2.50 -1.93 10.37
CA ILE A 67 -2.94 -0.83 9.50
C ILE A 67 -1.96 -0.64 8.34
N ILE A 68 -0.65 -0.61 8.59
CA ILE A 68 0.34 -0.46 7.53
C ILE A 68 0.25 -1.60 6.52
N ALA A 69 0.12 -2.84 7.00
CA ALA A 69 0.01 -4.01 6.12
C ALA A 69 -1.28 -3.98 5.28
N HIS A 70 -2.39 -3.50 5.84
CA HIS A 70 -3.63 -3.24 5.11
C HIS A 70 -3.43 -2.17 4.02
N GLU A 71 -2.88 -1.01 4.38
CA GLU A 71 -2.64 0.09 3.43
C GLU A 71 -1.63 -0.28 2.33
N MET A 72 -0.67 -1.17 2.61
CA MET A 72 0.20 -1.72 1.56
C MET A 72 -0.59 -2.50 0.51
N GLY A 73 -1.69 -3.16 0.88
CA GLY A 73 -2.58 -3.86 -0.05
C GLY A 73 -3.18 -2.93 -1.10
N HIS A 74 -3.62 -1.73 -0.70
CA HIS A 74 -4.07 -0.70 -1.64
C HIS A 74 -2.96 -0.21 -2.57
N GLY A 75 -1.71 -0.18 -2.11
CA GLY A 75 -0.54 0.11 -2.95
C GLY A 75 -0.35 -0.87 -4.11
N PHE A 76 -0.83 -2.10 -3.97
CA PHE A 76 -0.89 -3.09 -5.06
C PHE A 76 -2.23 -3.08 -5.83
N GLY A 77 -3.12 -2.14 -5.52
CA GLY A 77 -4.42 -1.97 -6.18
C GLY A 77 -5.54 -2.86 -5.65
N LEU A 78 -5.40 -3.45 -4.46
CA LEU A 78 -6.49 -4.20 -3.83
C LEU A 78 -7.51 -3.23 -3.20
N PRO A 79 -8.83 -3.43 -3.40
CA PRO A 79 -9.86 -2.65 -2.71
C PRO A 79 -10.12 -3.18 -1.31
N ASP A 80 -10.87 -2.40 -0.52
CA ASP A 80 -11.49 -2.86 0.72
C ASP A 80 -12.59 -3.88 0.47
N PHE A 81 -12.71 -4.86 1.37
CA PHE A 81 -13.75 -5.90 1.35
C PHE A 81 -14.65 -5.86 2.58
N TYR A 82 -15.04 -4.65 2.99
CA TYR A 82 -15.70 -4.44 4.27
C TYR A 82 -17.16 -4.87 4.24
N GLU A 83 -17.80 -4.78 3.08
CA GLU A 83 -19.16 -5.21 2.89
C GLU A 83 -19.23 -6.51 2.05
N PRO A 84 -20.28 -7.34 2.22
CA PRO A 84 -20.43 -8.58 1.45
C PRO A 84 -20.46 -8.39 -0.07
N GLN A 85 -20.93 -7.24 -0.57
CA GLN A 85 -20.94 -6.92 -2.00
C GLN A 85 -19.55 -6.57 -2.57
N ASP A 86 -18.62 -6.16 -1.73
CA ASP A 86 -17.26 -5.82 -2.15
C ASP A 86 -16.42 -7.09 -2.31
N GLN A 87 -16.75 -8.12 -1.51
CA GLN A 87 -16.06 -9.40 -1.49
C GLN A 87 -16.22 -10.18 -2.80
N PRO A 88 -15.20 -10.94 -3.24
CA PRO A 88 -15.29 -11.75 -4.45
C PRO A 88 -16.45 -12.78 -4.45
N ASN A 89 -16.82 -13.29 -3.29
CA ASN A 89 -17.97 -14.17 -3.07
C ASN A 89 -18.32 -14.25 -1.56
N GLN A 90 -19.44 -14.90 -1.22
CA GLN A 90 -19.93 -15.02 0.16
C GLN A 90 -19.04 -15.84 1.10
N ASP A 91 -18.28 -16.79 0.56
CA ASP A 91 -17.41 -17.70 1.32
C ASP A 91 -15.93 -17.27 1.19
N PHE A 92 -15.68 -15.98 0.93
CA PHE A 92 -14.32 -15.49 0.75
C PHE A 92 -13.56 -15.62 2.08
N PRO A 93 -12.39 -16.29 2.09
CA PRO A 93 -11.63 -16.51 3.31
C PRO A 93 -11.11 -15.19 3.91
N ALA A 94 -10.84 -15.22 5.21
CA ALA A 94 -10.30 -14.06 5.94
C ALA A 94 -9.05 -13.50 5.25
N ALA A 95 -8.97 -12.17 5.19
CA ALA A 95 -7.99 -11.42 4.42
C ALA A 95 -7.73 -10.10 5.14
N ILE A 96 -6.50 -9.58 5.08
CA ILE A 96 -6.18 -8.31 5.74
C ILE A 96 -7.00 -7.14 5.16
N MET A 97 -7.41 -7.25 3.89
CA MET A 97 -8.27 -6.27 3.20
C MET A 97 -9.75 -6.33 3.63
N MET A 98 -10.14 -7.29 4.47
CA MET A 98 -11.50 -7.42 5.01
C MET A 98 -11.53 -6.99 6.47
N ALA A 99 -12.31 -5.95 6.76
CA ALA A 99 -12.38 -5.30 8.07
C ALA A 99 -12.56 -6.30 9.22
N GLY A 100 -11.61 -6.31 10.15
CA GLY A 100 -11.67 -7.12 11.37
C GLY A 100 -11.56 -8.63 11.16
N SER A 101 -11.40 -9.14 9.93
CA SER A 101 -11.33 -10.58 9.66
C SER A 101 -9.95 -11.19 9.99
N SER A 102 -8.89 -10.39 9.90
CA SER A 102 -7.51 -10.79 10.21
C SER A 102 -6.67 -9.60 10.66
N MET A 103 -5.80 -9.82 11.64
CA MET A 103 -4.79 -8.84 12.08
C MET A 103 -3.45 -9.00 11.34
N THR A 104 -3.32 -10.00 10.48
CA THR A 104 -2.10 -10.36 9.76
C THR A 104 -2.41 -10.69 8.30
N VAL A 105 -1.38 -10.70 7.44
CA VAL A 105 -1.52 -11.14 6.05
C VAL A 105 -1.85 -12.63 6.00
N THR A 106 -2.83 -13.03 5.20
CA THR A 106 -3.28 -14.42 5.06
C THR A 106 -2.95 -14.98 3.66
N ASP A 107 -3.17 -16.28 3.49
CA ASP A 107 -3.06 -16.92 2.16
C ASP A 107 -4.02 -16.29 1.14
N SER A 108 -5.20 -15.85 1.58
CA SER A 108 -6.20 -15.17 0.75
C SER A 108 -5.63 -13.90 0.12
N ASP A 109 -4.89 -13.11 0.90
CA ASP A 109 -4.19 -11.91 0.41
C ASP A 109 -3.16 -12.27 -0.66
N GLY A 110 -2.40 -13.35 -0.42
CA GLY A 110 -1.45 -13.89 -1.40
C GLY A 110 -2.12 -14.32 -2.71
N TRP A 111 -3.28 -14.97 -2.65
CA TRP A 111 -4.06 -15.35 -3.84
C TRP A 111 -4.55 -14.13 -4.63
N MET A 112 -4.98 -13.07 -3.95
CA MET A 112 -5.37 -11.82 -4.61
C MET A 112 -4.20 -11.16 -5.33
N MET A 113 -3.02 -11.10 -4.72
CA MET A 113 -1.81 -10.58 -5.37
C MET A 113 -1.41 -11.40 -6.60
N ARG A 114 -1.50 -12.73 -6.51
CA ARG A 114 -1.28 -13.62 -7.67
C ARG A 114 -2.26 -13.29 -8.79
N ARG A 115 -3.54 -13.05 -8.46
CA ARG A 115 -4.56 -12.69 -9.43
C ARG A 115 -4.26 -11.35 -10.11
N VAL A 116 -3.81 -10.33 -9.37
CA VAL A 116 -3.35 -9.06 -9.94
C VAL A 116 -2.19 -9.30 -10.92
N LEU A 117 -1.17 -10.03 -10.47
CA LEU A 117 0.00 -10.35 -11.29
C LEU A 117 -0.38 -11.09 -12.58
N GLU A 118 -1.26 -12.10 -12.52
CA GLU A 118 -1.72 -12.85 -13.70
C GLU A 118 -2.29 -11.94 -14.81
N HIS A 119 -3.03 -10.90 -14.46
CA HIS A 119 -3.64 -9.97 -15.43
C HIS A 119 -2.67 -8.88 -15.91
N LEU A 120 -1.65 -8.57 -15.12
CA LEU A 120 -0.65 -7.58 -15.47
C LEU A 120 0.54 -8.20 -16.19
N LYS A 121 0.81 -9.50 -15.99
CA LYS A 121 2.05 -10.14 -16.41
C LYS A 121 2.36 -9.97 -17.89
N SER A 122 1.37 -10.10 -18.76
CA SER A 122 1.57 -9.96 -20.21
C SER A 122 1.92 -8.54 -20.67
N ARG A 123 1.82 -7.54 -19.78
CA ARG A 123 2.16 -6.13 -20.05
C ARG A 123 3.64 -5.82 -19.82
N TYR A 124 4.38 -6.73 -19.19
CA TYR A 124 5.77 -6.54 -18.78
C TYR A 124 6.65 -7.68 -19.30
N ASP A 125 7.90 -7.36 -19.62
CA ASP A 125 8.95 -8.33 -19.95
C ASP A 125 9.80 -8.51 -18.68
N PHE A 126 9.63 -9.64 -17.99
CA PHE A 126 10.26 -9.93 -16.69
C PHE A 126 11.57 -10.69 -16.85
#